data_AF-A0A182SJJ6-F1
#
_entry.id   AF-A0A182SJJ6-F1
#
_cell.length_a   1.000
_cell.length_b   1.000
_cell.length_c   1.000
_cell.angle_alpha   90.00
_cell.angle_beta   90.00
_cell.angle_gamma   90.00
#
_symmetry.space_group_name_H-M   'P 1'
#
loop_
_entity.id
_entity.type
_entity.pdbx_description
1 polymer ?
#
loop_
_entity_poly.entity_id
_entity_poly.type
_entity_poly.pdbx_seq_one_letter_code
_entity_poly.pdbx_strand_id
1 'polypeptide(L)'
;MPLESPGSSSSAGGGASANNTTTGTTGQTGGPTPRARHGGSHIHLWQFLKELLACPEQHQNAIRWIDRSKGVFKIEDSVRVARLWGRRKNRPAMNYDKLSRSIRQYYKKGIMQKTERSQRLVYQFCSPYAL
;
A
#
# COMPACT_ATOMS: atom_id res chain seq x y z
N MET A 1 4.39 55.15 5.83
CA MET A 1 5.24 54.36 6.76
C MET A 1 5.66 53.09 6.02
N PRO A 2 6.93 52.67 6.14
CA PRO A 2 7.76 52.31 4.98
C PRO A 2 7.74 50.84 4.54
N LEU A 3 8.11 50.67 3.27
CA LEU A 3 8.48 49.44 2.57
C LEU A 3 9.79 48.87 3.11
N GLU A 4 9.87 47.56 3.29
CA GLU A 4 11.14 46.85 3.47
C GLU A 4 11.30 45.73 2.42
N SER A 5 12.45 45.76 1.76
CA SER A 5 13.16 44.76 0.96
C SER A 5 14.63 45.21 1.02
N PRO A 6 15.67 44.42 0.65
CA PRO A 6 15.77 42.99 0.30
C PRO A 6 16.98 42.30 1.00
N GLY A 7 17.25 41.03 0.67
CA GLY A 7 18.56 40.38 0.86
C GLY A 7 18.53 38.96 0.26
N SER A 8 19.15 38.69 -0.90
CA SER A 8 20.59 38.40 -1.13
C SER A 8 21.07 37.18 -0.32
N SER A 9 21.79 36.18 -0.83
CA SER A 9 22.35 35.80 -2.13
C SER A 9 23.20 34.53 -1.88
N SER A 10 23.47 33.73 -2.93
CA SER A 10 24.68 32.86 -3.08
C SER A 10 24.72 31.58 -2.21
N SER A 11 25.37 30.45 -2.55
CA SER A 11 26.07 29.93 -3.72
C SER A 11 26.61 28.52 -3.37
N ALA A 12 26.68 27.63 -4.37
CA ALA A 12 27.64 26.55 -4.68
C ALA A 12 28.49 25.80 -3.61
N GLY A 13 28.73 24.52 -3.91
CA GLY A 13 29.83 23.66 -3.42
C GLY A 13 29.31 22.33 -2.86
N GLY A 14 29.63 21.13 -3.33
CA GLY A 14 30.88 20.65 -3.93
C GLY A 14 31.71 19.94 -2.86
N GLY A 15 32.06 18.67 -3.06
CA GLY A 15 33.15 18.03 -2.31
C GLY A 15 32.81 16.69 -1.66
N ALA A 16 33.64 15.70 -1.95
CA ALA A 16 33.50 14.30 -1.62
C ALA A 16 34.23 13.90 -0.31
N SER A 17 33.84 12.73 0.19
CA SER A 17 34.64 11.68 0.84
C SER A 17 35.49 12.01 2.07
N ALA A 18 35.13 11.36 3.20
CA ALA A 18 36.08 10.95 4.22
C ALA A 18 35.77 9.51 4.65
N ASN A 19 36.74 8.63 4.42
CA ASN A 19 36.77 7.23 4.77
C ASN A 19 36.95 7.08 6.29
N ASN A 20 36.24 6.13 6.90
CA ASN A 20 36.52 5.69 8.27
C ASN A 20 37.06 4.26 8.24
N THR A 21 38.32 4.12 8.65
CA THR A 21 39.02 2.85 8.90
C THR A 21 38.59 2.31 10.26
N THR A 22 38.53 0.97 10.42
CA THR A 22 39.11 0.19 11.55
C THR A 22 38.27 -1.05 11.92
N THR A 23 38.79 -2.20 11.48
CA THR A 23 38.89 -3.54 12.10
C THR A 23 37.74 -4.15 12.91
N GLY A 24 37.39 -5.41 12.56
CA GLY A 24 36.65 -6.35 13.39
C GLY A 24 36.72 -7.79 12.85
N THR A 25 37.52 -8.59 13.53
CA THR A 25 37.79 -10.05 13.48
C THR A 25 36.60 -11.01 13.30
N THR A 26 36.85 -12.05 12.49
CA THR A 26 36.56 -13.50 12.69
C THR A 26 35.18 -13.96 13.15
N GLY A 27 34.48 -14.73 12.28
CA GLY A 27 33.51 -15.74 12.73
C GLY A 27 32.40 -16.10 11.74
N GLN A 28 32.50 -17.32 11.18
CA GLN A 28 31.38 -18.26 10.96
C GLN A 28 30.37 -18.02 9.81
N THR A 29 30.40 -18.99 8.88
CA THR A 29 29.27 -19.74 8.29
C THR A 29 28.01 -18.99 7.84
N GLY A 30 27.71 -19.12 6.54
CA GLY A 30 26.37 -18.94 5.99
C GLY A 30 26.38 -18.12 4.72
N GLY A 31 26.26 -18.80 3.57
CA GLY A 31 26.13 -18.12 2.27
C GLY A 31 24.96 -17.13 2.26
N PRO A 32 25.05 -16.04 1.48
CA PRO A 32 23.94 -15.13 1.34
C PRO A 32 22.84 -15.87 0.56
N THR A 33 21.84 -16.37 1.29
CA THR A 33 20.53 -16.61 0.70
C THR A 33 20.08 -15.30 0.05
N PRO A 34 19.60 -15.29 -1.19
CA PRO A 34 19.09 -14.09 -1.81
C PRO A 34 17.84 -13.72 -1.03
N ARG A 35 17.98 -12.77 -0.09
CA ARG A 35 16.86 -12.16 0.62
C ARG A 35 15.95 -11.64 -0.47
N ALA A 36 14.83 -12.34 -0.67
CA ALA A 36 13.94 -12.16 -1.80
C ALA A 36 13.75 -10.66 -2.01
N ARG A 37 14.36 -10.14 -3.07
CA ARG A 37 14.06 -8.81 -3.58
C ARG A 37 12.61 -8.94 -4.01
N HIS A 38 11.68 -8.62 -3.11
CA HIS A 38 10.27 -8.46 -3.42
C HIS A 38 10.15 -7.24 -4.33
N GLY A 39 10.62 -7.38 -5.59
CA GLY A 39 10.26 -6.52 -6.69
C GLY A 39 8.75 -6.42 -6.64
N GLY A 40 8.25 -5.20 -6.45
CA GLY A 40 6.85 -4.94 -6.12
C GLY A 40 5.95 -5.75 -7.05
N SER A 41 5.29 -6.76 -6.49
CA SER A 41 4.46 -7.70 -7.23
C SER A 41 3.57 -6.94 -8.22
N HIS A 42 3.49 -7.42 -9.47
CA HIS A 42 2.58 -6.90 -10.50
C HIS A 42 1.12 -7.32 -10.18
N ILE A 43 0.71 -7.13 -8.93
CA ILE A 43 -0.64 -7.34 -8.45
C ILE A 43 -1.42 -6.02 -8.50
N HIS A 44 -2.71 -6.12 -8.86
CA HIS A 44 -3.67 -5.02 -8.77
C HIS A 44 -4.37 -5.02 -7.41
N LEU A 45 -4.88 -3.86 -6.99
CA LEU A 45 -5.56 -3.72 -5.70
C LEU A 45 -6.75 -4.69 -5.58
N TRP A 46 -7.56 -4.86 -6.63
CA TRP A 46 -8.71 -5.75 -6.58
C TRP A 46 -8.32 -7.22 -6.34
N GLN A 47 -7.22 -7.69 -6.93
CA GLN A 47 -6.68 -9.04 -6.73
C GLN A 47 -6.20 -9.20 -5.29
N PHE A 48 -5.45 -8.21 -4.81
CA PHE A 48 -4.97 -8.18 -3.44
C PHE A 48 -6.10 -8.21 -2.40
N LEU A 49 -7.18 -7.45 -2.61
CA LEU A 49 -8.33 -7.47 -1.71
C LEU A 49 -9.01 -8.85 -1.70
N LYS A 50 -9.08 -9.54 -2.85
CA LYS A 50 -9.58 -10.92 -2.91
C LYS A 50 -8.67 -11.91 -2.18
N GLU A 51 -7.35 -11.76 -2.29
CA GLU A 51 -6.40 -12.59 -1.51
C GLU A 51 -6.61 -12.42 -0.01
N LEU A 52 -6.79 -11.18 0.48
CA LEU A 52 -7.07 -10.96 1.90
C LEU A 52 -8.38 -11.62 2.32
N LEU A 53 -9.41 -11.54 1.48
CA LEU A 53 -10.72 -12.13 1.68
C LEU A 53 -10.74 -13.66 1.58
N ALA A 54 -9.73 -14.28 0.96
CA ALA A 54 -9.58 -15.73 0.85
C ALA A 54 -9.00 -16.36 2.13
N CYS A 55 -8.36 -15.56 2.98
CA CYS A 55 -7.73 -16.01 4.24
C CYS A 55 -8.41 -15.36 5.47
N PRO A 56 -9.68 -15.68 5.77
CA PRO A 56 -10.42 -15.05 6.87
C PRO A 56 -9.73 -15.23 8.23
N GLU A 57 -9.16 -16.41 8.52
CA GLU A 57 -8.43 -16.70 9.78
C GLU A 57 -7.35 -15.67 10.12
N GLN A 58 -6.71 -15.07 9.11
CA GLN A 58 -5.61 -14.12 9.29
C GLN A 58 -6.05 -12.65 9.18
N HIS A 59 -7.19 -12.39 8.51
CA HIS A 59 -7.53 -11.07 8.01
C HIS A 59 -8.98 -10.63 8.31
N GLN A 60 -9.78 -11.42 9.01
CA GLN A 60 -11.18 -11.11 9.31
C GLN A 60 -11.38 -9.76 10.02
N ASN A 61 -10.46 -9.35 10.89
CA ASN A 61 -10.50 -8.03 11.55
C ASN A 61 -10.07 -6.86 10.66
N ALA A 62 -9.52 -7.13 9.47
CA ALA A 62 -9.11 -6.11 8.51
C ALA A 62 -10.12 -5.98 7.37
N ILE A 63 -10.55 -7.11 6.81
CA ILE A 63 -11.48 -7.18 5.69
C ILE A 63 -12.22 -8.52 5.73
N ARG A 64 -13.52 -8.52 5.44
CA ARG A 64 -14.33 -9.73 5.45
C ARG A 64 -15.47 -9.67 4.44
N TRP A 65 -15.97 -10.84 4.05
CA TRP A 65 -17.21 -10.95 3.32
C TRP A 65 -18.39 -10.55 4.20
N ILE A 66 -19.32 -9.78 3.62
CA ILE A 66 -20.67 -9.57 4.15
C ILE A 66 -21.60 -10.58 3.47
N ASP A 67 -21.51 -10.67 2.14
CA ASP A 67 -22.20 -11.67 1.32
C ASP A 67 -21.24 -12.11 0.22
N ARG A 68 -20.70 -13.32 0.36
CA ARG A 68 -19.73 -13.86 -0.61
C ARG A 68 -20.38 -14.09 -1.97
N SER A 69 -21.60 -14.60 -2.00
CA SER A 69 -22.32 -14.93 -3.24
C SER A 69 -22.59 -13.71 -4.12
N LYS A 70 -22.86 -12.55 -3.49
CA LYS A 70 -23.06 -11.27 -4.18
C LYS A 70 -21.78 -10.47 -4.36
N GLY A 71 -20.64 -10.98 -3.89
CA GLY A 71 -19.36 -10.27 -3.92
C GLY A 71 -19.30 -9.04 -2.99
N VAL A 72 -20.14 -8.96 -1.96
CA VAL A 72 -20.20 -7.83 -1.02
C VAL A 72 -19.23 -8.06 0.14
N PHE A 73 -18.32 -7.11 0.35
CA PHE A 73 -17.33 -7.15 1.41
C PHE A 73 -17.26 -5.84 2.18
N LYS A 74 -16.73 -5.90 3.40
CA LYS A 74 -16.47 -4.74 4.25
C LYS A 74 -15.01 -4.71 4.67
N ILE A 75 -14.44 -3.53 4.61
CA ILE A 75 -13.16 -3.22 5.24
C ILE A 75 -13.46 -2.83 6.70
N GLU A 76 -13.01 -3.65 7.64
CA GLU A 76 -13.20 -3.42 9.09
C GLU A 76 -12.11 -2.47 9.62
N ASP A 77 -10.86 -2.66 9.19
CA ASP A 77 -9.72 -1.79 9.54
C ASP A 77 -9.05 -1.24 8.28
N SER A 78 -9.42 0.00 7.95
CA SER A 78 -8.94 0.71 6.77
C SER A 78 -7.43 0.99 6.81
N VAL A 79 -6.88 1.25 7.99
CA VAL A 79 -5.45 1.53 8.19
C VAL A 79 -4.64 0.26 7.97
N ARG A 80 -5.08 -0.85 8.55
CA ARG A 80 -4.42 -2.16 8.38
C ARG A 80 -4.43 -2.62 6.93
N VAL A 81 -5.57 -2.54 6.23
CA VAL A 81 -5.64 -2.89 4.80
C VAL A 81 -4.71 -2.01 3.97
N ALA A 82 -4.67 -0.70 4.21
CA ALA A 82 -3.77 0.21 3.48
C ALA A 82 -2.29 -0.09 3.75
N ARG A 83 -1.92 -0.41 5.00
CA ARG A 83 -0.55 -0.81 5.36
C ARG A 83 -0.14 -2.11 4.68
N LEU A 84 -1.01 -3.12 4.69
CA LEU A 84 -0.75 -4.40 4.01
C LEU A 84 -0.56 -4.18 2.50
N TRP A 85 -1.40 -3.33 1.89
CA TRP A 85 -1.25 -2.96 0.47
C TRP A 85 0.05 -2.21 0.19
N GLY A 86 0.40 -1.24 1.05
CA GLY A 86 1.65 -0.49 0.99
C GLY A 86 2.86 -1.43 1.04
N ARG A 87 2.87 -2.36 1.99
CA ARG A 87 3.90 -3.41 2.09
C ARG A 87 3.98 -4.26 0.83
N ARG A 88 2.84 -4.70 0.29
CA ARG A 88 2.79 -5.54 -0.92
C ARG A 88 3.39 -4.87 -2.16
N LYS A 89 3.21 -3.56 -2.32
CA LYS A 89 3.71 -2.78 -3.46
C LYS A 89 4.99 -1.99 -3.16
N ASN A 90 5.60 -2.18 -1.99
CA ASN A 90 6.71 -1.36 -1.48
C ASN A 90 6.44 0.16 -1.56
N ARG A 91 5.23 0.58 -1.12
CA ARG A 91 4.78 1.98 -1.06
C ARG A 91 4.57 2.37 0.41
N PRO A 92 5.59 2.89 1.12
CA PRO A 92 5.50 3.19 2.55
C PRO A 92 4.49 4.31 2.87
N ALA A 93 4.29 5.25 1.94
CA ALA A 93 3.31 6.33 2.07
C ALA A 93 1.88 5.95 1.63
N MET A 94 1.56 4.65 1.58
CA MET A 94 0.21 4.18 1.26
C MET A 94 -0.74 4.41 2.44
N ASN A 95 -1.93 4.92 2.16
CA ASN A 95 -2.99 5.15 3.14
C ASN A 95 -4.35 4.82 2.52
N TYR A 96 -5.40 4.87 3.35
CA TYR A 96 -6.74 4.51 2.90
C TYR A 96 -7.32 5.51 1.89
N ASP A 97 -7.00 6.81 1.98
CA ASP A 97 -7.49 7.81 1.02
C ASP A 97 -7.01 7.50 -0.41
N LYS A 98 -5.73 7.14 -0.55
CA LYS A 98 -5.14 6.73 -1.83
C LYS A 98 -5.69 5.39 -2.30
N LEU A 99 -5.81 4.41 -1.40
CA LEU A 99 -6.36 3.09 -1.72
C LEU A 99 -7.82 3.20 -2.20
N SER A 100 -8.64 3.94 -1.45
CA SER A 100 -10.04 4.16 -1.77
C SER A 100 -10.21 4.93 -3.09
N ARG A 101 -9.24 5.77 -3.48
CA ARG A 101 -9.23 6.41 -4.80
C ARG A 101 -9.15 5.38 -5.91
N SER A 102 -8.31 4.35 -5.79
CA SER A 102 -8.21 3.25 -6.75
C SER A 102 -9.50 2.42 -6.80
N ILE A 103 -10.13 2.14 -5.65
CA ILE A 103 -11.44 1.47 -5.61
C ILE A 103 -12.49 2.26 -6.39
N ARG A 104 -12.55 3.58 -6.21
CA ARG A 104 -13.49 4.43 -6.98
C ARG A 104 -13.24 4.39 -8.48
N GLN A 105 -11.99 4.21 -8.92
CA GLN A 105 -11.71 4.04 -10.35
C GLN A 105 -12.23 2.71 -10.90
N TYR A 106 -12.40 1.69 -10.06
CA TYR A 106 -12.95 0.40 -10.47
C TYR A 106 -14.44 0.46 -10.81
N TYR A 107 -15.16 1.49 -10.36
CA TYR A 107 -16.58 1.68 -10.69
C TYR A 107 -16.79 1.88 -12.19
N LYS A 108 -16.00 2.78 -12.79
CA LYS A 108 -16.05 3.01 -14.25
C LYS A 108 -15.55 1.82 -15.06
N LYS A 109 -14.73 0.96 -14.46
CA LYS A 109 -14.14 -0.22 -15.11
C LYS A 109 -15.02 -1.47 -14.96
N GLY A 110 -16.14 -1.40 -14.26
CA GLY A 110 -17.01 -2.56 -14.00
C GLY A 110 -16.35 -3.66 -13.18
N ILE A 111 -15.30 -3.36 -12.40
CA ILE A 111 -14.63 -4.34 -11.53
C ILE A 111 -15.31 -4.37 -10.15
N MET A 112 -15.73 -3.21 -9.68
CA MET A 112 -16.46 -3.03 -8.43
C MET A 112 -17.60 -2.05 -8.64
N GLN A 113 -18.56 -2.07 -7.74
CA GLN A 113 -19.64 -1.10 -7.70
C GLN A 113 -19.93 -0.65 -6.26
N LYS A 114 -20.71 0.43 -6.17
CA LYS A 114 -21.30 0.85 -4.92
C LYS A 114 -22.42 -0.11 -4.56
N THR A 115 -22.52 -0.50 -3.29
CA THR A 115 -23.63 -1.31 -2.80
C THR A 115 -24.96 -0.55 -2.89
N GLU A 116 -26.07 -1.29 -3.02
CA GLU A 116 -27.45 -0.75 -3.04
C GLU A 116 -27.68 0.23 -1.90
N ARG A 117 -27.36 -0.21 -0.66
CA ARG A 117 -27.27 0.69 0.49
C ARG A 117 -25.85 1.25 0.57
N SER A 118 -25.72 2.56 0.37
CA SER A 118 -24.46 3.29 0.55
C SER A 118 -23.98 3.19 1.99
N GLN A 119 -23.05 2.27 2.28
CA GLN A 119 -22.47 2.10 3.61
C GLN A 119 -20.97 2.36 3.59
N ARG A 120 -20.47 3.01 4.65
CA ARG A 120 -19.04 3.31 4.78
C ARG A 120 -18.24 2.02 4.81
N LEU A 121 -17.14 2.01 4.06
CA LEU A 121 -16.18 0.89 3.97
C LEU A 121 -16.76 -0.42 3.39
N VAL A 122 -17.96 -0.38 2.83
CA VAL A 122 -18.60 -1.52 2.18
C VAL A 122 -18.55 -1.35 0.67
N TYR A 123 -18.20 -2.43 -0.01
CA TYR A 123 -17.98 -2.47 -1.45
C TYR A 123 -18.51 -3.77 -2.02
N GLN A 124 -18.74 -3.79 -3.32
CA GLN A 124 -19.20 -4.97 -4.03
C GLN A 124 -18.33 -5.21 -5.27
N PHE A 125 -17.86 -6.44 -5.46
CA PHE A 125 -17.30 -6.89 -6.73
C PHE A 125 -18.41 -7.11 -7.75
N CYS A 126 -18.19 -6.65 -8.99
CA CYS A 126 -19.10 -6.98 -10.09
C CYS A 126 -18.81 -8.39 -10.63
N SER A 127 -19.77 -9.01 -11.30
CA SER A 127 -19.50 -10.19 -12.13
C SER A 127 -18.61 -9.79 -13.33
N PRO A 128 -17.59 -10.58 -13.74
CA PRO A 128 -17.21 -11.92 -13.26
C PRO A 128 -16.14 -11.91 -12.14
N TYR A 129 -15.91 -10.78 -11.48
CA TYR A 129 -14.86 -10.64 -10.48
C TYR A 129 -15.26 -11.13 -9.08
N ALA A 130 -16.57 -11.25 -8.82
CA ALA A 130 -17.13 -11.90 -7.64
C ALA A 130 -16.73 -13.39 -7.59
N LEU A 131 -16.61 -13.94 -6.36
CA LEU A 131 -16.24 -15.34 -6.11
C LEU A 131 -17.47 -16.23 -5.95
#